data_AF-A0A9Q3KSD9-F1
#
_entry.id   AF-A0A9Q3KSD9-F1
#
_cell.length_a   1.000
_cell.length_b   1.000
_cell.length_c   1.000
_cell.angle_alpha   90.00
_cell.angle_beta   90.00
_cell.angle_gamma   90.00
#
_symmetry.space_group_name_H-M   'P 1'
#
loop_
_entity.id
_entity.type
_entity.pdbx_description
1 polymer ?
#
loop_
_entity_poly.entity_id
_entity_poly.type
_entity_poly.pdbx_seq_one_letter_code
_entity_poly.pdbx_strand_id
1 'polypeptide(L)'
;MSSKVLTCRQAWFSEILSEFHFSITYCPGHLATLLDSLSRWDNVYPERGEDFISKNPMNLQKLIKKDEVQPSRFFAVKVECWSNLIESFQKKLWQYSQYRSILQELGKGRSVQDYSLDSSSQLLFFKDWVVVPNDPTIQLSILQKRHDSPLAGLPGQEKTLKLVKQDFHWSGMTQFIKDFVSSF
;
A
#
# COMPACT_ATOMS: atom_id res chain seq x y z
N MET A 1 21.90 -31.08 -36.53
CA MET A 1 21.60 -30.23 -35.36
C MET A 1 21.76 -28.78 -35.80
N SER A 2 20.67 -28.00 -35.85
CA SER A 2 20.75 -26.57 -36.18
C SER A 2 21.06 -25.80 -34.89
N SER A 3 22.23 -25.18 -34.80
CA SER A 3 22.58 -24.31 -33.67
C SER A 3 21.84 -22.98 -33.82
N LYS A 4 20.83 -22.74 -33.00
CA LYS A 4 20.17 -21.44 -32.91
C LYS A 4 20.96 -20.54 -31.96
N VAL A 5 21.25 -19.31 -32.39
CA VAL A 5 21.82 -18.27 -31.52
C VAL A 5 20.72 -17.82 -30.55
N LEU A 6 20.93 -18.01 -29.25
CA LEU A 6 20.01 -17.58 -28.21
C LEU A 6 20.21 -16.09 -27.88
N THR A 7 19.12 -15.38 -27.58
CA THR A 7 19.21 -14.05 -26.95
C THR A 7 19.67 -14.17 -25.50
N CYS A 8 20.20 -13.10 -24.89
CA CYS A 8 20.66 -13.14 -23.49
C CYS A 8 19.60 -13.69 -22.52
N ARG A 9 18.33 -13.30 -22.72
CA ARG A 9 17.22 -13.79 -21.90
C ARG A 9 16.96 -15.29 -22.10
N GLN A 10 17.05 -15.77 -23.34
CA GLN A 10 16.88 -17.19 -23.64
C GLN A 10 18.03 -18.04 -23.11
N ALA A 11 19.27 -17.53 -23.17
CA ALA A 11 20.43 -18.19 -22.59
C ALA A 11 20.30 -18.33 -21.07
N TRP A 12 19.88 -17.25 -20.39
CA TRP A 12 19.64 -17.27 -18.94
C TRP A 12 18.57 -18.30 -18.53
N PHE A 13 17.43 -18.34 -19.23
CA PHE A 13 16.41 -19.37 -18.97
C PHE A 13 16.91 -20.77 -19.29
N SER A 14 17.71 -20.94 -20.34
CA SER A 14 18.29 -22.25 -20.69
C SER A 14 19.25 -22.75 -19.63
N GLU A 15 20.07 -21.87 -19.04
CA GLU A 15 21.01 -22.19 -17.97
C GLU A 15 20.26 -22.67 -16.72
N ILE A 16 19.26 -21.91 -16.27
CA ILE A 16 18.44 -22.27 -15.10
C ILE A 16 17.68 -23.58 -15.32
N LEU A 17 17.04 -23.75 -16.48
CA LEU A 17 16.24 -24.94 -16.74
C LEU A 17 17.12 -26.19 -16.80
N SER A 18 18.39 -26.07 -17.20
CA SER A 18 19.31 -27.21 -17.28
C SER A 18 19.58 -27.89 -15.93
N GLU A 19 19.33 -27.20 -14.81
CA GLU A 19 19.51 -27.73 -13.46
C GLU A 19 18.39 -28.70 -13.04
N PHE A 20 17.27 -28.74 -13.79
CA PHE A 20 16.09 -29.53 -13.44
C PHE A 20 15.86 -30.68 -14.41
N HIS A 21 15.29 -31.78 -13.91
CA HIS A 21 14.76 -32.85 -14.75
C HIS A 21 13.29 -32.56 -15.07
N PHE A 22 13.00 -32.06 -16.27
CA PHE A 22 11.64 -31.69 -16.68
C PHE A 22 11.29 -32.24 -18.06
N SER A 23 9.98 -32.40 -18.30
CA SER A 23 9.42 -32.76 -19.59
C SER A 23 8.46 -31.66 -20.05
N ILE A 24 8.71 -31.05 -21.20
CA ILE A 24 7.77 -30.10 -21.81
C ILE A 24 6.74 -30.91 -22.60
N THR A 25 5.54 -31.04 -22.06
CA THR A 25 4.39 -31.61 -22.78
C THR A 25 3.54 -30.49 -23.37
N TYR A 26 3.31 -30.52 -24.68
CA TYR A 26 2.37 -29.61 -25.33
C TYR A 26 0.94 -29.96 -24.92
N CYS A 27 0.24 -29.01 -24.30
CA CYS A 27 -1.18 -29.13 -24.00
C CYS A 27 -1.99 -28.31 -25.01
N PRO A 28 -2.86 -28.95 -25.82
CA PRO A 28 -3.80 -28.25 -26.70
C PRO A 28 -4.68 -27.29 -25.89
N GLY A 29 -4.91 -26.08 -26.40
CA GLY A 29 -5.54 -24.99 -25.64
C GLY A 29 -6.90 -25.32 -25.02
N HIS A 30 -7.70 -26.20 -25.63
CA HIS A 30 -9.00 -26.59 -25.08
C HIS A 30 -8.91 -27.44 -23.79
N LEU A 31 -7.76 -28.08 -23.52
CA LEU A 31 -7.49 -28.87 -22.31
C LEU A 31 -6.78 -28.03 -21.22
N ALA A 32 -6.37 -26.81 -21.53
CA ALA A 32 -5.65 -25.92 -20.62
C ALA A 32 -6.62 -25.02 -19.80
N THR A 33 -7.61 -25.63 -19.16
CA THR A 33 -8.75 -24.93 -18.52
C THR A 33 -8.36 -24.10 -17.28
N LEU A 34 -7.16 -24.31 -16.72
CA LEU A 34 -6.74 -23.78 -15.41
C LEU A 34 -5.56 -22.80 -15.45
N LEU A 35 -5.03 -22.41 -16.62
CA LEU A 35 -3.78 -21.64 -16.69
C LEU A 35 -3.75 -20.47 -17.68
N ASP A 36 -4.88 -20.05 -18.24
CA ASP A 36 -4.89 -18.97 -19.25
C ASP A 36 -5.64 -17.69 -18.82
N SER A 37 -6.32 -17.70 -17.67
CA SER A 37 -7.20 -16.60 -17.25
C SER A 37 -6.46 -15.34 -16.77
N LEU A 38 -5.16 -15.41 -16.47
CA LEU A 38 -4.34 -14.25 -16.08
C LEU A 38 -3.29 -13.86 -17.15
N SER A 39 -3.15 -14.63 -18.23
CA SER A 39 -2.16 -14.40 -19.29
C SER A 39 -2.74 -13.89 -20.60
N ARG A 40 -4.06 -13.77 -20.73
CA ARG A 40 -4.70 -13.29 -21.96
C ARG A 40 -5.90 -12.42 -21.64
N TRP A 41 -5.61 -11.18 -21.28
CA TRP A 41 -6.60 -10.13 -21.40
C TRP A 41 -6.39 -9.48 -22.76
N ASP A 42 -7.38 -9.59 -23.65
CA ASP A 42 -7.30 -9.10 -25.05
C ASP A 42 -7.05 -7.58 -25.13
N ASN A 43 -7.41 -6.87 -24.06
CA ASN A 43 -7.13 -5.46 -23.84
C ASN A 43 -5.68 -5.19 -23.37
N VAL A 44 -4.94 -6.18 -22.89
CA VAL A 44 -3.57 -6.03 -22.34
C VAL A 44 -2.48 -6.30 -23.38
N TYR A 45 -2.70 -7.14 -24.38
CA TYR A 45 -1.67 -7.46 -25.39
C TYR A 45 -1.81 -6.60 -26.65
N PRO A 46 -0.75 -5.93 -27.13
CA PRO A 46 -0.80 -5.14 -28.35
C PRO A 46 -1.09 -6.03 -29.56
N GLU A 47 -1.80 -5.46 -30.53
CA GLU A 47 -1.93 -6.11 -31.84
C GLU A 47 -0.61 -6.04 -32.61
N ARG A 48 -0.49 -6.83 -33.67
CA ARG A 48 0.75 -6.94 -34.44
C ARG A 48 1.17 -5.55 -34.97
N GLY A 49 2.27 -5.01 -34.46
CA GLY A 49 2.82 -3.72 -34.87
C GLY A 49 2.53 -2.57 -33.90
N GLU A 50 1.77 -2.82 -32.83
CA GLU A 50 1.59 -1.88 -31.72
C GLU A 50 2.53 -2.24 -30.56
N ASP A 51 2.95 -1.25 -29.78
CA ASP A 51 3.72 -1.48 -28.57
C ASP A 51 2.78 -1.71 -27.38
N PHE A 52 3.20 -2.51 -26.39
CA PHE A 52 2.43 -2.68 -25.14
C PHE A 52 2.11 -1.34 -24.46
N ILE A 53 2.98 -0.36 -24.66
CA ILE A 53 2.90 0.99 -24.13
C ILE A 53 1.70 1.76 -24.71
N SER A 54 1.46 1.64 -26.02
CA SER A 54 0.35 2.36 -26.67
C SER A 54 -1.01 1.80 -26.29
N LYS A 55 -1.10 0.48 -26.06
CA LYS A 55 -2.37 -0.19 -25.72
C LYS A 55 -2.71 -0.13 -24.22
N ASN A 56 -1.72 -0.04 -23.32
CA ASN A 56 -1.93 0.13 -21.88
C ASN A 56 -1.24 1.37 -21.29
N PRO A 57 -1.66 2.59 -21.67
CA PRO A 57 -1.06 3.81 -21.12
C PRO A 57 -1.24 3.92 -19.59
N MET A 58 -2.30 3.32 -19.03
CA MET A 58 -2.57 3.31 -17.58
C MET A 58 -1.62 2.40 -16.78
N ASN A 59 -1.08 1.35 -17.38
CA ASN A 59 -0.14 0.44 -16.72
C ASN A 59 1.28 1.03 -16.62
N LEU A 60 1.54 2.13 -17.33
CA LEU A 60 2.78 2.89 -17.23
C LEU A 60 2.67 3.95 -16.13
N GLN A 61 2.73 3.52 -14.89
CA GLN A 61 3.11 4.43 -13.82
C GLN A 61 4.62 4.61 -13.86
N LYS A 62 5.08 5.72 -14.45
CA LYS A 62 6.46 6.18 -14.24
C LYS A 62 6.62 6.49 -12.75
N LEU A 63 7.23 5.55 -12.03
CA LEU A 63 7.53 5.68 -10.59
C LEU A 63 8.44 6.87 -10.30
N ILE A 64 9.21 7.31 -11.31
CA ILE A 64 10.10 8.47 -11.23
C ILE A 64 9.75 9.41 -12.38
N LYS A 65 9.14 10.55 -12.06
CA LYS A 65 8.89 11.61 -13.05
C LYS A 65 10.20 12.37 -13.28
N LYS A 66 10.50 12.74 -14.52
CA LYS A 66 11.76 13.44 -14.86
C LYS A 66 11.91 14.76 -14.07
N ASP A 67 10.80 15.39 -13.71
CA ASP A 67 10.77 16.62 -12.92
C ASP A 67 11.05 16.40 -11.43
N GLU A 68 11.05 15.15 -10.95
CA GLU A 68 11.40 14.78 -9.56
C GLU A 68 12.86 14.34 -9.39
N VAL A 69 13.63 14.27 -10.48
CA VAL A 69 15.05 13.89 -10.44
C VAL A 69 15.89 15.09 -10.05
N GLN A 70 15.93 15.38 -8.76
CA GLN A 70 17.09 16.04 -8.16
C GLN A 70 18.20 14.96 -8.04
N PRO A 71 19.34 15.10 -8.75
CA PRO A 71 20.38 14.07 -8.81
C PRO A 71 21.01 13.72 -7.45
N SER A 72 20.71 14.49 -6.40
CA SER A 72 21.19 14.30 -5.03
C SER A 72 20.24 13.54 -4.09
N ARG A 73 19.09 13.04 -4.56
CA ARG A 73 18.06 12.41 -3.69
C ARG A 73 17.58 11.05 -4.19
N PHE A 74 18.49 10.16 -4.56
CA PHE A 74 18.18 8.73 -4.54
C PHE A 74 17.76 8.38 -3.09
N PHE A 75 16.50 7.98 -2.89
CA PHE A 75 15.84 7.77 -1.58
C PHE A 75 15.42 9.01 -0.78
N ALA A 76 14.91 10.06 -1.43
CA ALA A 76 13.93 10.88 -0.72
C ALA A 76 12.64 10.06 -0.54
N VAL A 77 12.61 9.19 0.47
CA VAL A 77 11.36 8.79 1.11
C VAL A 77 10.64 10.10 1.35
N LYS A 78 9.47 10.26 0.73
CA LYS A 78 8.61 11.41 0.99
C LYS A 78 8.28 11.32 2.47
N VAL A 79 9.03 12.05 3.31
CA VAL A 79 8.73 12.18 4.73
C VAL A 79 7.40 12.92 4.74
N GLU A 80 6.32 12.15 4.79
CA GLU A 80 4.99 12.71 4.78
C GLU A 80 4.90 13.65 5.98
N CYS A 81 4.64 14.92 5.71
CA CYS A 81 4.47 15.88 6.77
C CYS A 81 3.12 15.59 7.42
N TRP A 82 3.15 14.96 8.59
CA TRP A 82 1.97 14.67 9.41
C TRP A 82 1.54 15.87 10.26
N SER A 83 2.28 16.99 10.24
CA SER A 83 2.05 18.16 11.11
C SER A 83 0.61 18.67 11.03
N ASN A 84 0.09 18.89 9.82
CA ASN A 84 -1.25 19.41 9.60
C ASN A 84 -2.32 18.41 10.07
N LEU A 85 -2.03 17.12 9.98
CA LEU A 85 -2.90 16.06 10.47
C LEU A 85 -2.92 16.01 11.99
N ILE A 86 -1.77 16.17 12.64
CA ILE A 86 -1.62 16.18 14.10
C ILE A 86 -2.41 17.35 14.72
N GLU A 87 -2.31 18.55 14.15
CA GLU A 87 -3.08 19.69 14.63
C GLU A 87 -4.60 19.44 14.51
N SER A 88 -5.02 18.83 13.39
CA SER A 88 -6.42 18.44 13.19
C SER A 88 -6.87 17.34 14.16
N PHE A 89 -6.00 16.37 14.48
CA PHE A 89 -6.27 15.32 15.46
C PHE A 89 -6.54 15.95 16.82
N GLN A 90 -5.62 16.77 17.32
CA GLN A 90 -5.74 17.41 18.62
C GLN A 90 -7.06 18.17 18.73
N LYS A 91 -7.34 19.05 17.75
CA LYS A 91 -8.56 19.85 17.74
C LYS A 91 -9.83 18.99 17.78
N LYS A 92 -9.87 17.89 17.02
CA LYS A 92 -11.04 17.01 16.99
C LYS A 92 -11.14 16.13 18.23
N LEU A 93 -10.03 15.64 18.80
CA LEU A 93 -10.04 14.88 20.06
C LEU A 93 -10.72 15.67 21.19
N TRP A 94 -10.46 16.98 21.29
CA TRP A 94 -11.11 17.85 22.28
C TRP A 94 -12.63 18.01 22.10
N GLN A 95 -13.17 17.73 20.91
CA GLN A 95 -14.61 17.82 20.63
C GLN A 95 -15.38 16.59 21.13
N TYR A 96 -14.75 15.41 21.16
CA TYR A 96 -15.41 14.19 21.62
C TYR A 96 -15.38 14.10 23.16
N SER A 97 -16.56 13.96 23.77
CA SER A 97 -16.72 13.90 25.22
C SER A 97 -15.92 12.76 25.88
N GLN A 98 -15.82 11.61 25.20
CA GLN A 98 -15.07 10.44 25.67
C GLN A 98 -13.58 10.72 25.84
N TYR A 99 -12.94 11.37 24.86
CA TYR A 99 -11.51 11.66 24.92
C TYR A 99 -11.22 12.86 25.80
N ARG A 100 -12.13 13.83 25.86
CA ARG A 100 -11.97 15.02 26.69
C ARG A 100 -11.83 14.70 28.18
N SER A 101 -12.63 13.77 28.72
CA SER A 101 -12.51 13.35 30.11
C SER A 101 -11.15 12.68 30.38
N ILE A 102 -10.70 11.82 29.48
CA ILE A 102 -9.39 11.14 29.54
C ILE A 102 -8.25 12.17 29.53
N LEU A 103 -8.28 13.12 28.59
CA LEU A 103 -7.26 14.18 28.48
C LEU A 103 -7.20 15.06 29.74
N GLN A 104 -8.35 15.37 30.35
CA GLN A 104 -8.39 16.14 31.60
C GLN A 104 -7.82 15.36 32.78
N GLU A 105 -8.09 14.06 32.88
CA GLU A 105 -7.56 13.23 33.96
C GLU A 105 -6.04 13.04 33.81
N LEU A 106 -5.56 12.80 32.58
CA LEU A 106 -4.14 12.73 32.27
C LEU A 106 -3.42 14.07 32.54
N GLY A 107 -4.05 15.21 32.21
CA GLY A 107 -3.51 16.53 32.50
C GLY A 107 -3.39 16.86 33.99
N LYS A 108 -4.20 16.22 34.84
CA LYS A 108 -4.08 16.31 36.31
C LYS A 108 -3.02 15.35 36.89
N GLY A 109 -2.31 14.61 36.05
CA GLY A 109 -1.33 13.60 36.46
C GLY A 109 -1.95 12.30 36.97
N ARG A 110 -3.24 12.05 36.72
CA ARG A 110 -3.88 10.77 37.07
C ARG A 110 -3.63 9.76 35.96
N SER A 111 -3.29 8.54 36.34
CA SER A 111 -3.17 7.43 35.39
C SER A 111 -4.55 6.96 34.97
N VAL A 112 -4.80 6.91 33.66
CA VAL A 112 -6.05 6.41 33.06
C VAL A 112 -5.72 5.10 32.33
N GLN A 113 -6.59 4.09 32.48
CA GLN A 113 -6.38 2.71 31.99
C GLN A 113 -5.77 2.63 30.59
N ASP A 114 -4.49 2.28 30.52
CA ASP A 114 -3.70 2.08 29.29
C ASP A 114 -3.60 3.30 28.34
N TYR A 115 -4.04 4.48 28.79
CA TYR A 115 -3.92 5.73 28.04
C TYR A 115 -2.70 6.51 28.49
N SER A 116 -1.97 7.05 27.52
CA SER A 116 -0.85 7.96 27.75
C SER A 116 -0.94 9.17 26.83
N LEU A 117 -0.44 10.31 27.30
CA LEU A 117 -0.39 11.55 26.54
C LEU A 117 1.08 11.88 26.27
N ASP A 118 1.46 11.98 25.01
CA ASP A 118 2.80 12.45 24.68
C ASP A 118 2.89 13.96 24.91
N SER A 119 3.89 14.38 25.69
CA SER A 119 4.11 15.78 26.03
C SER A 119 4.54 16.62 24.82
N SER A 120 5.24 16.01 23.86
CA SER A 120 5.81 16.72 22.71
C SER A 120 4.79 16.93 21.59
N SER A 121 4.10 15.86 21.18
CA SER A 121 3.13 15.88 20.09
C SER A 121 1.69 16.13 20.55
N GLN A 122 1.42 16.13 21.87
CA GLN A 122 0.08 16.24 22.45
C GLN A 122 -0.91 15.21 21.88
N LEU A 123 -0.40 14.05 21.43
CA LEU A 123 -1.19 12.95 20.92
C LEU A 123 -1.58 12.00 22.04
N LEU A 124 -2.82 11.53 21.99
CA LEU A 124 -3.34 10.51 22.88
C LEU A 124 -2.97 9.12 22.34
N PHE A 125 -2.38 8.31 23.20
CA PHE A 125 -2.04 6.91 22.91
C PHE A 125 -2.90 5.98 23.76
N PHE A 126 -3.19 4.79 23.21
CA PHE A 126 -3.79 3.68 23.90
C PHE A 126 -2.96 2.42 23.63
N LYS A 127 -2.32 1.84 24.66
CA LYS A 127 -1.43 0.67 24.51
C LYS A 127 -0.41 0.84 23.37
N ASP A 128 0.20 2.03 23.28
CA ASP A 128 1.16 2.44 22.26
C ASP A 128 0.60 2.79 20.86
N TRP A 129 -0.71 2.66 20.63
CA TRP A 129 -1.34 3.10 19.38
C TRP A 129 -1.83 4.53 19.47
N VAL A 130 -1.62 5.31 18.41
CA VAL A 130 -2.18 6.66 18.30
C VAL A 130 -3.70 6.57 18.18
N VAL A 131 -4.41 7.19 19.11
CA VAL A 131 -5.87 7.26 19.11
C VAL A 131 -6.32 8.25 18.05
N VAL A 132 -7.06 7.76 17.05
CA VAL A 132 -7.60 8.58 15.97
C VAL A 132 -9.05 8.95 16.30
N PRO A 133 -9.45 10.22 16.16
CA PRO A 133 -10.84 10.63 16.29
C PRO A 133 -11.78 9.85 15.36
N ASN A 134 -13.05 9.70 15.76
CA ASN A 134 -14.10 9.11 14.92
C ASN A 134 -14.58 10.11 13.84
N ASP A 135 -13.65 10.59 13.02
CA ASP A 135 -13.92 11.48 11.90
C ASP A 135 -13.49 10.83 10.59
N PRO A 136 -14.42 10.63 9.64
CA PRO A 136 -14.14 9.95 8.38
C PRO A 136 -13.11 10.69 7.53
N THR A 137 -13.05 12.02 7.58
CA THR A 137 -12.08 12.80 6.79
C THR A 137 -10.65 12.50 7.22
N ILE A 138 -10.45 12.37 8.53
CA ILE A 138 -9.16 12.06 9.13
C ILE A 138 -8.79 10.61 8.81
N GLN A 139 -9.70 9.68 9.05
CA GLN A 139 -9.47 8.26 8.81
C GLN A 139 -9.15 7.99 7.33
N LEU A 140 -9.89 8.60 6.39
CA LEU A 140 -9.62 8.50 4.96
C LEU A 140 -8.22 9.03 4.61
N SER A 141 -7.83 10.17 5.16
CA SER A 141 -6.51 10.75 4.85
C SER A 141 -5.35 9.85 5.32
N ILE A 142 -5.50 9.15 6.45
CA ILE A 142 -4.53 8.16 6.94
C ILE A 142 -4.47 6.97 5.97
N LEU A 143 -5.64 6.47 5.55
CA LEU A 143 -5.72 5.32 4.66
C LEU A 143 -5.16 5.61 3.28
N GLN A 144 -5.52 6.74 2.67
CA GLN A 144 -4.99 7.16 1.37
C GLN A 144 -3.46 7.26 1.41
N LYS A 145 -2.91 7.91 2.43
CA LYS A 145 -1.44 8.01 2.59
C LYS A 145 -0.76 6.64 2.72
N ARG A 146 -1.34 5.71 3.48
CA ARG A 146 -0.76 4.37 3.69
C ARG A 146 -0.96 3.43 2.51
N HIS A 147 -2.12 3.48 1.86
CA HIS A 147 -2.50 2.60 0.76
C HIS A 147 -1.93 3.06 -0.58
N ASP A 148 -2.04 4.37 -0.88
CA ASP A 148 -1.66 4.94 -2.18
C ASP A 148 -0.17 5.34 -2.24
N SER A 149 0.59 5.02 -1.19
CA SER A 149 2.04 5.22 -1.20
C SER A 149 2.65 4.38 -2.34
N PRO A 150 3.44 4.99 -3.25
CA PRO A 150 4.08 4.28 -4.35
C PRO A 150 4.95 3.10 -3.90
N LEU A 151 5.43 3.13 -2.66
CA LEU A 151 6.24 2.09 -2.04
C LEU A 151 5.43 0.95 -1.43
N ALA A 152 4.14 1.17 -1.12
CA ALA A 152 3.28 0.17 -0.48
C ALA A 152 2.73 -0.87 -1.45
N GLY A 153 2.73 -0.57 -2.76
CA GLY A 153 2.30 -1.49 -3.81
C GLY A 153 0.80 -1.82 -3.78
N LEU A 154 -0.05 -0.84 -3.44
CA LEU A 154 -1.51 -0.96 -3.36
C LEU A 154 -1.96 -2.21 -2.58
N PRO A 155 -1.68 -2.25 -1.27
CA PRO A 155 -1.94 -3.43 -0.45
C PRO A 155 -3.45 -3.76 -0.40
N GLY A 156 -3.79 -5.04 -0.60
CA GLY A 156 -5.16 -5.53 -0.35
C GLY A 156 -5.60 -5.39 1.12
N GLN A 157 -6.88 -5.67 1.39
CA GLN A 157 -7.56 -5.38 2.67
C GLN A 157 -6.77 -5.81 3.93
N GLU A 158 -6.28 -7.05 3.97
CA GLU A 158 -5.58 -7.58 5.14
C GLU A 158 -4.24 -6.89 5.39
N LYS A 159 -3.50 -6.58 4.33
CA LYS A 159 -2.20 -5.89 4.43
C LYS A 159 -2.40 -4.46 4.90
N THR A 160 -3.37 -3.74 4.33
CA THR A 160 -3.72 -2.38 4.75
C THR A 160 -4.16 -2.34 6.21
N LEU A 161 -4.99 -3.28 6.63
CA LEU A 161 -5.41 -3.39 8.02
C LEU A 161 -4.22 -3.61 8.96
N LYS A 162 -3.29 -4.52 8.62
CA LYS A 162 -2.09 -4.77 9.43
C LYS A 162 -1.21 -3.53 9.53
N LEU A 163 -0.94 -2.86 8.41
CA LEU A 163 -0.10 -1.67 8.36
C LEU A 163 -0.66 -0.52 9.19
N VAL A 164 -1.97 -0.29 9.13
CA VAL A 164 -2.58 0.83 9.83
C VAL A 164 -2.74 0.51 11.33
N LYS A 165 -3.06 -0.74 11.70
CA LYS A 165 -3.17 -1.17 13.10
C LYS A 165 -1.85 -1.16 13.87
N GLN A 166 -0.71 -1.13 13.18
CA GLN A 166 0.58 -1.00 13.85
C GLN A 166 0.72 0.35 14.54
N ASP A 167 0.20 1.42 13.93
CA ASP A 167 0.45 2.79 14.38
C ASP A 167 -0.79 3.48 14.94
N PHE A 168 -1.99 3.09 14.49
CA PHE A 168 -3.23 3.80 14.77
C PHE A 168 -4.34 2.89 15.30
N HIS A 169 -5.21 3.45 16.14
CA HIS A 169 -6.44 2.81 16.60
C HIS A 169 -7.61 3.80 16.59
N TRP A 170 -8.74 3.36 16.01
CA TRP A 170 -10.06 3.96 16.23
C TRP A 170 -11.16 2.90 16.29
N SER A 171 -12.37 3.30 16.71
CA SER A 171 -13.53 2.40 16.75
C SER A 171 -14.05 2.13 15.33
N GLY A 172 -14.40 0.88 15.01
CA GLY A 172 -14.90 0.50 13.69
C GLY A 172 -13.83 0.43 12.58
N MET A 173 -12.54 0.57 12.93
CA MET A 173 -11.42 0.58 11.99
C MET A 173 -11.42 -0.57 10.99
N THR A 174 -11.68 -1.80 11.45
CA THR A 174 -11.65 -2.99 10.58
C THR A 174 -12.67 -2.89 9.44
N GLN A 175 -13.88 -2.41 9.73
CA GLN A 175 -14.94 -2.29 8.73
C GLN A 175 -14.65 -1.14 7.78
N PHE A 176 -14.26 0.02 8.33
CA PHE A 176 -13.89 1.19 7.55
C PHE A 176 -12.77 0.93 6.53
N ILE A 177 -11.74 0.16 6.91
CA ILE A 177 -10.65 -0.21 6.00
C ILE A 177 -11.12 -1.16 4.90
N LYS A 178 -11.97 -2.14 5.23
CA LYS A 178 -12.52 -3.08 4.25
C LYS A 178 -13.35 -2.34 3.20
N ASP A 179 -14.23 -1.45 3.65
CA ASP A 179 -15.09 -0.65 2.78
C ASP A 179 -14.24 0.24 1.85
N PHE A 180 -13.22 0.91 2.40
CA PHE A 180 -12.29 1.73 1.62
C PHE A 180 -11.55 0.93 0.54
N VAL A 181 -10.91 -0.18 0.90
CA VAL A 181 -10.13 -0.98 -0.07
C VAL A 181 -11.06 -1.68 -1.08
N SER A 182 -12.29 -2.03 -0.70
CA SER A 182 -13.29 -2.57 -1.65
C SER A 182 -13.80 -1.56 -2.69
N SER A 183 -13.53 -0.27 -2.48
CA SER A 183 -13.91 0.78 -3.42
C SER A 183 -12.87 1.06 -4.52
N PHE A 184 -11.69 0.43 -4.44
CA PHE A 184 -10.67 0.39 -5.49
C PHE A 184 -10.89 -0.78 -6.43
#